data_AF-A0A2W4LVS3-F1
#
_entry.id   AF-A0A2W4LVS3-F1
#
_cell.length_a   1.000
_cell.length_b   1.000
_cell.length_c   1.000
_cell.angle_alpha   90.00
_cell.angle_beta   90.00
_cell.angle_gamma   90.00
#
_symmetry.space_group_name_H-M   'P 1'
#
loop_
_entity.id
_entity.type
_entity.pdbx_description
1 polymer ?
#
loop_
_entity_poly.entity_id
_entity_poly.type
_entity_poly.pdbx_seq_one_letter_code
_entity_poly.pdbx_strand_id
1 'polypeptide(L)' 'SRARGDFKKKSDVDIAVDSDKSVEAMDIIGPFDIVNLKKVNKEFKDKICREGVLLYERKD' A
#
# COMPACT_ATOMS: atom_id res chain seq x y z
N SER A 1 -0.92 -2.14 9.58
CA SER A 1 -1.80 -2.69 10.66
C SER A 1 -3.28 -2.71 10.28
N ARG A 2 -3.76 -1.70 9.55
CA ARG A 2 -5.18 -1.61 9.14
C ARG A 2 -5.67 -2.81 8.33
N ALA A 3 -4.88 -3.29 7.36
CA ALA A 3 -5.22 -4.48 6.58
C ALA A 3 -5.36 -5.75 7.43
N ARG A 4 -4.57 -5.88 8.50
CA ARG A 4 -4.59 -7.03 9.43
C ARG A 4 -5.63 -6.91 10.55
N GLY A 5 -6.22 -5.73 10.74
CA GLY A 5 -7.16 -5.46 11.84
C GLY A 5 -6.51 -5.16 13.20
N ASP A 6 -5.18 -5.11 13.30
CA ASP A 6 -4.43 -4.87 14.55
C ASP A 6 -4.06 -3.39 14.76
N PHE A 7 -4.85 -2.46 14.20
CA PHE A 7 -4.56 -1.03 14.21
C PHE A 7 -5.06 -0.32 15.47
N LYS A 8 -4.44 0.82 15.81
CA LYS A 8 -4.88 1.74 16.86
C LYS A 8 -5.53 2.98 16.23
N LYS A 9 -6.23 3.79 17.04
CA LYS A 9 -6.91 5.02 16.57
C LYS A 9 -6.00 5.97 15.77
N LYS A 10 -4.73 6.06 16.14
CA LYS A 10 -3.72 6.91 15.50
C LYS A 10 -2.79 6.17 14.53
N SER A 11 -3.10 4.93 14.15
CA SER A 11 -2.26 4.20 13.18
C SER A 11 -2.37 4.83 11.80
N ASP A 12 -1.26 4.85 11.09
CA ASP A 12 -1.17 5.36 9.72
C ASP A 12 -1.84 4.38 8.73
N VAL A 13 -1.96 4.78 7.47
CA VAL A 13 -2.49 3.95 6.39
C VAL A 13 -1.38 3.62 5.41
N ASP A 14 -0.97 2.35 5.39
CA ASP A 14 0.00 1.82 4.44
C ASP A 14 -0.71 1.45 3.12
N ILE A 15 -0.26 2.01 1.98
CA ILE A 15 -0.76 1.66 0.64
C ILE A 15 0.39 1.19 -0.23
N ALA A 16 0.27 -0.03 -0.74
CA ALA A 16 1.18 -0.60 -1.72
C ALA A 16 0.59 -0.50 -3.12
N VAL A 17 1.34 0.06 -4.07
CA VAL A 17 0.90 0.25 -5.45
C VAL A 17 1.79 -0.56 -6.39
N ASP A 18 1.19 -1.44 -7.18
CA ASP A 18 1.88 -2.15 -8.27
C ASP A 18 1.63 -1.42 -9.59
N SER A 19 2.52 -0.49 -9.95
CA SER A 19 2.42 0.32 -11.16
C SER A 19 3.79 0.87 -11.58
N ASP A 20 4.00 1.00 -12.89
CA ASP A 20 5.15 1.74 -13.45
C ASP A 20 4.91 3.25 -13.49
N LYS A 21 3.67 3.69 -13.31
CA LYS A 21 3.32 5.11 -13.29
C LYS A 21 3.64 5.71 -11.93
N SER A 22 4.28 6.88 -11.95
CA SER A 22 4.42 7.71 -10.76
C SER A 22 3.05 8.17 -10.27
N VAL A 23 2.89 8.24 -8.95
CA VAL A 23 1.76 8.89 -8.31
C VAL A 23 2.00 10.39 -8.40
N GLU A 24 1.68 11.00 -9.54
CA GLU A 24 1.84 12.44 -9.74
C GLU A 24 0.59 13.20 -9.24
N ALA A 25 0.84 14.34 -8.57
CA ALA A 25 -0.16 15.33 -8.16
C ALA A 25 -1.39 14.78 -7.39
N MET A 26 -1.16 14.10 -6.27
CA MET A 26 -2.24 13.77 -5.32
C MET A 26 -2.28 14.75 -4.15
N ASP A 27 -3.45 15.31 -3.85
CA ASP A 27 -3.73 16.00 -2.59
C ASP A 27 -4.03 14.94 -1.51
N ILE A 28 -2.97 14.33 -0.98
CA ILE A 28 -3.07 13.29 0.04
C ILE A 28 -3.27 13.95 1.40
N ILE A 29 -4.48 13.82 1.95
CA ILE A 29 -4.81 14.35 3.28
C ILE A 29 -4.85 13.19 4.29
N GLY A 30 -3.83 13.13 5.15
CA GLY A 30 -3.75 12.17 6.26
C GLY A 30 -2.40 11.48 6.36
N PRO A 31 -2.20 10.65 7.39
CA PRO A 31 -0.95 9.92 7.58
C PRO A 31 -0.92 8.66 6.70
N PHE A 32 -0.40 8.81 5.49
CA PHE A 32 -0.26 7.72 4.52
C PHE A 32 1.20 7.42 4.24
N ASP A 33 1.54 6.13 4.24
CA ASP A 33 2.81 5.61 3.72
C ASP A 33 2.54 4.90 2.40
N ILE A 34 3.07 5.43 1.30
CA ILE A 34 2.87 4.87 -0.04
C ILE A 34 4.17 4.19 -0.52
N VAL A 35 4.06 2.92 -0.88
CA VAL A 35 5.18 2.13 -1.41
C VAL A 35 4.91 1.64 -2.82
N ASN A 36 5.92 1.73 -3.70
CA ASN A 36 5.87 1.15 -5.03
C ASN A 36 6.37 -0.31 -5.00
N LEU A 37 5.47 -1.26 -5.25
CA LEU A 37 5.76 -2.70 -5.21
C LEU A 37 6.76 -3.18 -6.26
N LYS A 38 7.02 -2.40 -7.31
CA LYS A 38 8.03 -2.72 -8.33
C LYS A 38 9.45 -2.35 -7.90
N LYS A 39 9.61 -1.60 -6.82
CA LYS A 39 10.91 -1.10 -6.33
C LYS A 39 11.37 -1.75 -5.03
N VAL A 40 10.59 -2.66 -4.47
CA VAL A 40 10.92 -3.35 -3.21
C VAL A 40 11.50 -4.74 -3.48
N ASN A 41 12.20 -5.29 -2.50
CA ASN A 41 12.70 -6.65 -2.58
C ASN A 41 11.56 -7.69 -2.47
N LYS A 42 11.86 -8.93 -2.89
CA LYS A 42 10.89 -10.02 -2.93
C LYS A 42 10.29 -10.35 -1.56
N GLU A 43 11.12 -10.47 -0.53
CA GLU A 43 10.66 -10.81 0.83
C GLU A 43 9.64 -9.81 1.36
N PHE A 44 9.89 -8.52 1.14
CA PHE A 44 8.97 -7.46 1.55
C PHE A 44 7.69 -7.47 0.73
N LYS A 45 7.77 -7.70 -0.59
CA LYS A 45 6.60 -7.88 -1.45
C LYS A 45 5.74 -9.05 -1.00
N ASP A 46 6.35 -10.21 -0.73
CA ASP A 46 5.64 -11.42 -0.29
C ASP A 46 4.93 -11.19 1.06
N LYS A 47 5.55 -10.42 1.97
CA LYS A 47 4.91 -10.02 3.23
C LYS A 47 3.69 -9.13 2.99
N ILE A 48 3.79 -8.13 2.12
CA ILE A 48 2.66 -7.25 1.76
C ILE A 48 1.53 -8.06 1.12
N CYS A 49 1.84 -8.97 0.19
CA CYS A 49 0.82 -9.79 -0.47
C CYS A 49 0.13 -10.76 0.51
N ARG A 50 0.83 -11.25 1.54
CA ARG A 50 0.26 -12.14 2.56
C ARG A 50 -0.64 -11.41 3.55
N GLU A 51 -0.26 -10.20 3.96
CA GLU A 51 -0.94 -9.44 5.03
C GLU A 51 -1.91 -8.36 4.52
N GLY A 52 -1.76 -7.97 3.25
CA GLY A 52 -2.52 -6.91 2.62
C GLY A 52 -3.91 -7.35 2.16
N VAL A 53 -4.75 -6.36 1.87
CA VAL A 53 -6.07 -6.55 1.27
C VAL A 53 -6.07 -5.85 -0.09
N LEU A 54 -6.55 -6.55 -1.12
CA LEU A 54 -6.69 -5.97 -2.46
C LEU A 54 -7.80 -4.91 -2.43
N LEU A 55 -7.40 -3.64 -2.60
CA LEU A 55 -8.35 -2.51 -2.64
C LEU A 55 -8.88 -2.25 -4.05
N TYR A 56 -8.01 -2.40 -5.05
CA TYR A 56 -8.33 -2.12 -6.44
C TYR A 56 -7.42 -2.92 -7.37
N GLU A 57 -8.02 -3.44 -8.44
CA GLU A 57 -7.32 -4.05 -9.58
C GLU A 57 -7.93 -3.47 -10.85
N ARG A 58 -7.09 -2.94 -11.74
CA ARG A 58 -7.53 -2.51 -13.06
C ARG A 58 -7.73 -3.76 -13.91
N LYS A 59 -8.96 -4.03 -14.32
CA LYS A 59 -9.27 -5.05 -15.32
C LYS A 59 -8.95 -4.51 -16.71
N ASP A 60 -8.40 -5.38 -17.55
CA ASP A 60 -8.19 -5.13 -18.98
C ASP A 60 -9.51 -5.06 -19.75
#